data_AF-A0A1I7WAN7-F1
#
_entry.id   AF-A0A1I7WAN7-F1
#
_cell.length_a   1.000
_cell.length_b   1.000
_cell.length_c   1.000
_cell.angle_alpha   90.00
_cell.angle_beta   90.00
_cell.angle_gamma   90.00
#
_symmetry.space_group_name_H-M   'P 1'
#
loop_
_entity.id
_entity.type
_entity.pdbx_description
1 polymer ?
#
loop_
_entity_poly.entity_id
_entity_poly.type
_entity_poly.pdbx_seq_one_letter_code
_entity_poly.pdbx_strand_id
1 'polypeptide(L)'
;MALENDLGCGIREPISLDLKTNRAGLGHEKEEDKRRMERLKGEMDRMRDMTKRHKNVSNTKQFIGDILNSRKACLELDLRINLDVPKQPWFWKSYREQSEEKQNSRYNQSPLLSDHDDEDIRYFYPNGKLAEKEERFDELTDDVLEEKLEEITAYLRHQHMYCIWCGCQYSSKDELNTTCPGDTRQHHDDLQD
;
A
#
# COMPACT_ATOMS: atom_id res chain seq x y z
N MET A 1 -40.78 -8.94 -79.21
CA MET A 1 -40.33 -10.19 -78.56
C MET A 1 -38.89 -9.97 -78.17
N ALA A 2 -38.62 -9.87 -76.87
CA ALA A 2 -37.37 -9.39 -76.31
C ALA A 2 -36.75 -10.48 -75.42
N LEU A 3 -35.43 -10.62 -75.55
CA LEU A 3 -34.45 -11.14 -74.59
C LEU A 3 -34.47 -12.65 -74.30
N GLU A 4 -33.67 -13.40 -75.06
CA GLU A 4 -32.88 -14.49 -74.50
C GLU A 4 -31.61 -13.88 -73.89
N ASN A 5 -31.55 -13.82 -72.55
CA ASN A 5 -30.32 -13.62 -71.80
C ASN A 5 -30.11 -14.88 -70.97
N ASP A 6 -29.31 -15.81 -71.50
CA ASP A 6 -28.73 -16.90 -70.74
C ASP A 6 -27.55 -16.35 -69.93
N LEU A 7 -27.76 -16.13 -68.63
CA LEU A 7 -26.73 -15.80 -67.66
C LEU A 7 -26.62 -16.91 -66.61
N GLY A 8 -26.45 -18.14 -67.09
CA GLY A 8 -25.93 -19.25 -66.29
C GLY A 8 -24.41 -19.26 -66.22
N CYS A 9 -23.78 -18.25 -65.59
CA CYS A 9 -22.37 -18.34 -65.24
C CYS A 9 -22.20 -19.22 -63.99
N GLY A 10 -22.12 -20.54 -64.19
CA GLY A 10 -21.62 -21.47 -63.18
C GLY A 10 -20.21 -21.06 -62.74
N ILE A 11 -19.89 -21.31 -61.47
CA ILE A 11 -18.60 -21.00 -60.85
C ILE A 11 -17.46 -21.53 -61.73
N ARG A 12 -16.64 -20.63 -62.29
CA ARG A 12 -15.56 -20.96 -63.24
C ARG A 12 -14.30 -21.52 -62.56
N GLU A 13 -14.22 -21.44 -61.25
CA GLU A 13 -13.04 -21.86 -60.50
C GLU A 13 -13.39 -23.03 -59.58
N PRO A 14 -12.62 -24.13 -59.60
CA PRO A 14 -12.82 -25.24 -58.70
C PRO A 14 -12.66 -24.75 -57.26
N ILE A 15 -13.54 -25.21 -56.37
CA ILE A 15 -13.46 -24.91 -54.95
C ILE A 15 -12.13 -25.42 -54.42
N SER A 16 -11.26 -24.50 -53.98
CA SER A 16 -9.98 -24.85 -53.36
C SER A 16 -10.23 -25.70 -52.11
N LEU A 17 -9.79 -26.96 -52.15
CA LEU A 17 -9.84 -27.87 -51.02
C LEU A 17 -8.52 -27.79 -50.25
N ASP A 18 -8.53 -27.15 -49.08
CA ASP A 18 -7.42 -27.23 -48.13
C ASP A 18 -7.34 -28.65 -47.55
N LEU A 19 -6.44 -29.47 -48.09
CA LEU A 19 -6.17 -30.82 -47.61
C LEU A 19 -5.41 -30.75 -46.29
N LYS A 20 -6.15 -30.77 -45.18
CA LYS A 20 -5.57 -30.86 -43.84
C LYS A 20 -4.99 -32.25 -43.62
N THR A 21 -3.68 -32.35 -43.40
CA THR A 21 -2.94 -33.61 -43.20
C THR A 21 -3.11 -34.21 -41.80
N ASN A 22 -3.81 -33.52 -40.90
CA ASN A 22 -4.05 -33.96 -39.52
C ASN A 22 -5.41 -34.66 -39.40
N ARG A 23 -5.50 -35.75 -38.61
CA ARG A 23 -6.76 -36.48 -38.29
C ARG A 23 -7.71 -35.69 -37.37
N ALA A 24 -7.44 -34.43 -37.09
CA ALA A 24 -8.31 -33.56 -36.29
C ALA A 24 -9.50 -33.08 -37.14
N GLY A 25 -10.72 -33.18 -36.60
CA GLY A 25 -11.94 -32.84 -37.32
C GLY A 25 -11.98 -31.38 -37.80
N LEU A 26 -12.61 -31.14 -38.95
CA LEU A 26 -12.89 -29.79 -39.48
C LEU A 26 -13.67 -28.99 -38.42
N GLY A 27 -13.07 -27.92 -37.89
CA GLY A 27 -13.67 -27.03 -36.89
C GLY A 27 -13.18 -27.20 -35.44
N HIS A 28 -12.40 -28.24 -35.12
CA HIS A 28 -11.90 -28.46 -33.75
C HIS A 28 -10.67 -27.63 -33.39
N GLU A 29 -9.85 -27.25 -34.36
CA GLU A 29 -8.61 -26.48 -34.12
C GLU A 29 -8.89 -25.12 -33.46
N LYS A 30 -9.93 -24.40 -33.89
CA LYS A 30 -10.32 -23.11 -33.27
C LYS A 30 -10.80 -23.27 -31.83
N GLU A 31 -11.51 -24.36 -31.53
CA GLU A 31 -12.01 -24.65 -30.18
C GLU A 31 -10.88 -25.11 -29.26
N GLU A 32 -9.93 -25.90 -29.76
CA GLU A 32 -8.72 -26.30 -29.03
C GLU A 32 -7.80 -25.11 -28.76
N ASP A 33 -7.60 -24.22 -29.73
CA ASP A 33 -6.86 -22.97 -29.56
C ASP A 33 -7.53 -22.03 -28.57
N LYS A 34 -8.87 -21.92 -28.62
CA LYS A 34 -9.64 -21.15 -27.64
C LYS A 34 -9.47 -21.72 -26.23
N ARG A 35 -9.53 -23.04 -26.06
CA ARG A 35 -9.28 -23.71 -24.76
C ARG A 35 -7.84 -23.52 -24.29
N ARG A 36 -6.86 -23.55 -25.19
CA ARG A 36 -5.45 -23.26 -24.88
C ARG A 36 -5.28 -21.81 -24.42
N MET A 37 -5.88 -20.86 -25.15
CA MET A 37 -5.86 -19.44 -24.81
C MET A 37 -6.56 -19.16 -23.47
N GLU A 38 -7.68 -19.83 -23.19
CA GLU A 38 -8.42 -19.70 -21.93
C GLU A 38 -7.62 -20.23 -20.74
N ARG A 39 -6.88 -21.33 -20.91
CA ARG A 39 -5.94 -21.84 -19.89
C ARG A 39 -4.82 -20.85 -19.62
N LEU A 40 -4.18 -20.33 -20.67
CA LEU A 40 -3.12 -19.32 -20.55
C LEU A 40 -3.65 -18.05 -19.87
N LYS A 41 -4.86 -17.59 -20.24
CA LYS A 41 -5.52 -16.45 -19.60
C LYS A 41 -5.77 -16.70 -18.11
N GLY A 42 -6.27 -17.88 -17.74
CA GLY A 42 -6.47 -18.25 -16.34
C GLY A 42 -5.17 -18.30 -15.53
N GLU A 43 -4.07 -18.75 -16.15
CA GLU A 43 -2.74 -18.74 -15.53
C GLU A 43 -2.18 -17.32 -15.38
N MET A 44 -2.34 -16.47 -16.40
CA MET A 44 -1.99 -15.05 -16.35
C MET A 44 -2.79 -14.28 -15.29
N ASP A 45 -4.09 -14.56 -15.16
CA ASP A 45 -4.95 -13.93 -14.16
C ASP A 45 -4.53 -14.35 -12.73
N ARG A 46 -4.17 -15.62 -12.51
CA ARG A 46 -3.60 -16.10 -11.23
C ARG A 46 -2.26 -15.43 -10.92
N MET A 47 -1.37 -15.33 -11.91
CA MET A 47 -0.08 -14.65 -11.77
C MET A 47 -0.26 -13.16 -11.44
N ARG A 48 -1.22 -12.50 -12.09
CA ARG A 48 -1.57 -11.09 -11.83
C ARG A 48 -2.13 -10.90 -10.42
N ASP A 49 -3.01 -11.78 -9.96
CA ASP A 49 -3.56 -11.72 -8.59
C ASP A 49 -2.47 -11.90 -7.53
N MET A 50 -1.60 -12.89 -7.70
CA MET A 50 -0.44 -13.10 -6.83
C MET A 50 0.47 -11.86 -6.79
N THR A 51 0.75 -11.26 -7.95
CA THR A 51 1.56 -10.04 -8.05
C THR A 51 0.89 -8.85 -7.35
N LYS A 52 -0.43 -8.69 -7.49
CA LYS A 52 -1.19 -7.64 -6.79
C LYS A 52 -1.10 -7.80 -5.27
N ARG A 53 -1.31 -9.02 -4.75
CA ARG A 53 -1.21 -9.28 -3.30
C ARG A 53 0.19 -8.95 -2.77
N HIS A 54 1.25 -9.34 -3.48
CA HIS A 54 2.62 -8.99 -3.09
C HIS A 54 2.87 -7.49 -3.12
N LYS A 55 2.36 -6.78 -4.14
CA LYS A 55 2.47 -5.31 -4.24
C LYS A 55 1.75 -4.62 -3.08
N ASN A 56 0.52 -5.03 -2.75
CA ASN A 56 -0.23 -4.45 -1.64
C ASN A 56 0.51 -4.63 -0.31
N VAL A 57 1.00 -5.84 0.00
CA VAL A 57 1.80 -6.08 1.22
C VAL A 57 3.07 -5.23 1.25
N SER A 58 3.69 -4.98 0.10
CA SER A 58 4.85 -4.08 -0.01
C SER A 58 4.46 -2.62 0.24
N ASN A 59 3.32 -2.17 -0.31
CA ASN A 59 2.82 -0.82 -0.14
C ASN A 59 2.44 -0.54 1.32
N THR A 60 1.69 -1.44 1.97
CA THR A 60 1.34 -1.30 3.40
C THR A 60 2.59 -1.11 4.26
N LYS A 61 3.62 -1.94 4.04
CA LYS A 61 4.90 -1.84 4.77
C LYS A 61 5.62 -0.53 4.50
N GLN A 62 5.57 -0.03 3.26
CA GLN A 62 6.16 1.25 2.88
C GLN A 62 5.45 2.41 3.59
N PHE A 63 4.12 2.47 3.52
CA PHE A 63 3.34 3.49 4.22
C PHE A 63 3.61 3.48 5.74
N ILE A 64 3.59 2.31 6.37
CA ILE A 64 3.89 2.18 7.80
C ILE A 64 5.31 2.67 8.10
N GLY A 65 6.29 2.29 7.28
CA GLY A 65 7.68 2.75 7.43
C GLY A 65 7.79 4.28 7.39
N ASP A 66 7.08 4.90 6.45
CA ASP A 66 7.09 6.35 6.25
C ASP A 66 6.38 7.10 7.36
N ILE A 67 5.25 6.58 7.84
CA ILE A 67 4.57 7.10 9.01
C ILE A 67 5.51 7.05 10.22
N LEU A 68 6.14 5.90 10.49
CA LEU A 68 7.03 5.76 11.64
C LEU A 68 8.25 6.69 11.58
N ASN A 69 8.81 6.91 10.38
CA ASN A 69 9.89 7.88 10.19
C ASN A 69 9.40 9.31 10.39
N SER A 70 8.22 9.64 9.88
CA SER A 70 7.56 10.94 10.08
C SER A 70 7.31 11.21 11.56
N ARG A 71 6.81 10.23 12.33
CA ARG A 71 6.55 10.36 13.77
C ARG A 71 7.83 10.67 14.56
N LYS A 72 8.96 10.05 14.19
CA LYS A 72 10.26 10.33 14.83
C LYS A 72 10.69 11.78 14.58
N ALA A 73 10.65 12.23 13.33
CA ALA A 73 11.00 13.61 12.98
C ALA A 73 10.03 14.61 13.64
N CYS A 74 8.75 14.30 13.65
CA CYS A 74 7.68 15.09 14.27
C CYS A 74 7.96 15.30 15.77
N LEU A 75 8.19 14.21 16.51
CA LEU A 75 8.55 14.28 17.93
C LEU A 75 9.77 15.16 18.17
N GLU A 76 10.85 14.96 17.41
CA GLU A 76 12.08 15.72 17.61
C GLU A 76 11.87 17.21 17.37
N LEU A 77 11.22 17.57 16.25
CA LEU A 77 11.00 18.96 15.85
C LEU A 77 9.99 19.66 16.77
N ASP A 78 8.94 18.96 17.19
CA ASP A 78 7.95 19.46 18.13
C ASP A 78 8.56 19.76 19.50
N LEU A 79 9.38 18.84 20.03
CA LEU A 79 10.07 19.05 21.31
C LEU A 79 11.06 20.21 21.23
N ARG A 80 11.69 20.43 20.06
CA ARG A 80 12.61 21.55 19.83
C ARG A 80 11.91 22.91 19.97
N ILE A 81 10.61 22.99 19.67
CA ILE A 81 9.78 24.19 19.87
C ILE A 81 9.04 24.17 21.22
N ASN A 82 9.40 23.27 22.14
CA ASN A 82 8.78 23.06 23.45
C ASN A 82 7.27 22.73 23.38
N LEU A 83 6.86 21.99 22.34
CA LEU A 83 5.53 21.40 22.32
C LEU A 83 5.48 20.24 23.32
N ASP A 84 4.52 20.28 24.25
CA ASP A 84 4.38 19.25 25.29
C ASP A 84 3.52 18.06 24.84
N VAL A 85 2.60 18.26 23.90
CA VAL A 85 1.63 17.25 23.44
C VAL A 85 1.49 17.38 21.92
N PRO A 86 1.45 16.28 21.15
CA PRO A 86 1.36 16.36 19.70
C PRO A 86 0.06 17.02 19.25
N LYS A 87 0.07 17.62 18.06
CA LYS A 87 -1.14 18.19 17.44
C LYS A 87 -2.24 17.14 17.24
N GLN A 88 -1.86 15.92 16.88
CA GLN A 88 -2.75 14.76 16.79
C GLN A 88 -2.19 13.66 17.71
N PRO A 89 -3.01 12.96 18.50
CA PRO A 89 -2.51 11.98 19.48
C PRO A 89 -1.59 10.91 18.87
N TRP A 90 -1.89 10.47 17.64
CA TRP A 90 -1.12 9.46 16.94
C TRP A 90 0.17 9.99 16.28
N PHE A 91 0.44 11.29 16.23
CA PHE A 91 1.68 11.81 15.65
C PHE A 91 2.93 11.40 16.44
N TRP A 92 2.81 11.17 17.74
CA TRP A 92 3.90 10.65 18.56
C TRP A 92 3.59 9.25 19.02
N LYS A 93 4.61 8.39 19.10
CA LYS A 93 4.48 7.02 19.60
C LYS A 93 4.12 7.04 21.08
N SER A 94 3.08 6.29 21.45
CA SER A 94 2.78 6.05 22.86
C SER A 94 3.31 4.70 23.32
N TYR A 95 3.58 4.61 24.62
CA TYR A 95 4.10 3.41 25.27
C TYR A 95 3.17 3.03 26.40
N ARG A 96 2.86 1.73 26.50
CA ARG A 96 2.16 1.17 27.65
C ARG A 96 2.98 1.43 28.91
N GLU A 97 2.32 1.85 29.98
CA GLU A 97 2.91 1.91 31.31
C GLU A 97 3.43 0.52 31.71
N GLN A 98 4.75 0.36 31.73
CA GLN A 98 5.38 -0.78 32.36
C GLN A 98 5.52 -0.41 33.83
N SER A 99 4.67 -0.97 34.70
CA SER A 99 4.92 -0.86 36.13
C SER A 99 6.28 -1.49 36.43
N GLU A 100 7.22 -0.70 36.96
CA GLU A 100 8.56 -1.17 37.36
C GLU A 100 8.51 -2.28 38.43
N GLU A 101 7.33 -2.59 38.96
CA GLU A 101 7.08 -3.57 40.02
C GLU A 101 7.08 -5.04 39.56
N LYS A 102 7.04 -5.35 38.26
CA LYS A 102 7.02 -6.74 37.78
C LYS A 102 8.38 -7.45 37.72
N GLN A 103 9.48 -6.80 38.11
CA GLN A 103 10.79 -7.47 38.18
C GLN A 103 11.13 -8.08 39.54
N ASN A 104 10.34 -7.85 40.61
CA ASN A 104 10.72 -8.31 41.96
C ASN A 104 9.80 -9.38 42.60
N SER A 105 8.77 -9.90 41.93
CA SER A 105 7.94 -10.99 42.47
C SER A 105 8.23 -12.35 41.81
N ARG A 106 9.47 -12.82 42.00
CA ARG A 106 9.85 -14.22 41.71
C ARG A 106 9.31 -15.23 42.74
N TYR A 107 8.42 -14.82 43.65
CA TYR A 107 7.79 -15.67 44.66
C TYR A 107 6.33 -15.27 44.91
N ASN A 108 5.42 -15.93 44.19
CA ASN A 108 4.19 -16.55 44.71
C ASN A 108 3.23 -16.83 43.56
N GLN A 109 3.27 -18.07 43.08
CA GLN A 109 2.23 -18.61 42.22
C GLN A 109 0.93 -18.73 43.03
N SER A 110 -0.11 -18.01 42.60
CA SER A 110 -1.50 -18.43 42.83
C SER A 110 -2.22 -18.43 41.47
N PRO A 111 -2.72 -19.57 40.97
CA PRO A 111 -3.31 -19.71 39.63
C PRO A 111 -4.71 -19.12 39.42
N LEU A 112 -5.14 -18.14 40.21
CA LEU A 112 -6.47 -17.53 40.07
C LEU A 112 -6.35 -16.07 39.64
N LEU A 113 -6.02 -15.84 38.37
CA LEU A 113 -6.13 -14.52 37.77
C LEU A 113 -7.48 -14.40 37.07
N SER A 114 -8.29 -13.54 37.67
CA SER A 114 -9.55 -13.00 37.20
C SER A 114 -9.41 -12.39 35.80
N ASP A 115 -10.39 -12.71 34.98
CA ASP A 115 -10.55 -12.33 33.57
C ASP A 115 -11.03 -10.88 33.39
N HIS A 116 -10.64 -9.94 34.26
CA HIS A 116 -11.12 -8.54 34.22
C HIS A 116 -9.96 -7.54 34.38
N ASP A 117 -10.05 -6.49 33.56
CA ASP A 117 -9.37 -5.18 33.61
C ASP A 117 -8.22 -4.92 32.60
N ASP A 118 -8.52 -5.04 31.31
CA ASP A 118 -7.79 -4.35 30.23
C ASP A 118 -8.06 -2.81 30.20
N GLU A 119 -8.96 -2.29 31.04
CA GLU A 119 -9.41 -0.88 30.99
C GLU A 119 -8.51 0.13 31.74
N ASP A 120 -7.66 -0.29 32.69
CA ASP A 120 -6.82 0.65 33.47
C ASP A 120 -5.38 0.76 32.98
N ILE A 121 -5.12 0.37 31.72
CA ILE A 121 -3.79 0.47 31.13
C ILE A 121 -3.57 1.88 30.60
N ARG A 122 -2.68 2.62 31.26
CA ARG A 122 -2.26 3.96 30.84
C ARG A 122 -1.18 3.90 29.78
N TYR A 123 -1.19 4.90 28.91
CA TYR A 123 -0.18 5.09 27.88
C TYR A 123 0.47 6.46 28.07
N PHE A 124 1.76 6.54 27.75
CA PHE A 124 2.53 7.78 27.88
C PHE A 124 3.35 8.04 26.61
N TYR A 125 3.51 9.32 26.30
CA TYR A 125 4.48 9.78 25.31
C TYR A 125 5.91 9.71 25.87
N PRO A 126 6.95 9.77 25.02
CA PRO A 126 8.36 9.78 25.46
C PRO A 126 8.71 10.83 26.51
N ASN A 127 7.99 11.95 26.54
CA ASN A 127 8.18 13.03 27.50
C ASN A 127 7.38 12.85 28.81
N GLY A 128 6.75 11.68 29.02
CA GLY A 128 6.02 11.34 30.24
C GLY A 128 4.60 11.91 30.33
N LYS A 129 4.10 12.59 29.29
CA LYS A 129 2.71 13.06 29.25
C LYS A 129 1.77 11.90 28.92
N LEU A 130 0.54 11.95 29.46
CA LEU A 130 -0.49 10.96 29.18
C LEU A 130 -0.80 10.95 27.68
N ALA A 131 -0.90 9.74 27.12
CA ALA A 131 -1.16 9.50 25.71
C ALA A 131 -2.35 8.56 25.54
N GLU A 132 -2.91 8.58 24.34
CA GLU A 132 -3.87 7.57 23.91
C GLU A 132 -3.16 6.25 23.58
N LYS A 133 -3.94 5.17 23.56
CA LYS A 133 -3.46 3.85 23.16
C LYS A 133 -2.91 3.92 21.72
N GLU A 134 -1.74 3.33 21.53
CA GLU A 134 -1.10 3.22 20.23
C GLU A 134 -2.01 2.50 19.21
N GLU A 135 -2.21 3.13 18.06
CA GLU A 135 -2.94 2.55 16.94
C GLU A 135 -2.11 1.48 16.23
N ARG A 136 -2.76 0.38 15.84
CA ARG A 136 -2.11 -0.72 15.11
C ARG A 136 -2.18 -0.48 13.61
N PHE A 137 -1.18 0.23 13.08
CA PHE A 137 -1.11 0.54 11.65
C PHE A 137 -1.08 -0.70 10.74
N ASP A 138 -0.63 -1.84 11.24
CA ASP A 138 -0.63 -3.13 10.51
C ASP A 138 -2.04 -3.67 10.23
N GLU A 139 -3.07 -3.17 10.92
CA GLU A 139 -4.47 -3.58 10.75
C GLU A 139 -5.28 -2.60 9.88
N LEU A 140 -4.68 -1.48 9.48
CA LEU A 140 -5.34 -0.47 8.65
C LEU A 140 -5.26 -0.81 7.16
N THR A 141 -6.20 -0.29 6.38
CA THR A 141 -6.14 -0.38 4.92
C THR A 141 -5.12 0.58 4.36
N ASP A 142 -4.61 0.29 3.16
CA ASP A 142 -3.64 1.16 2.47
C ASP A 142 -4.18 2.58 2.28
N ASP A 143 -5.47 2.75 1.96
CA ASP A 143 -6.09 4.08 1.80
C ASP A 143 -6.03 4.90 3.11
N VAL A 144 -6.29 4.27 4.25
CA VAL A 144 -6.23 4.95 5.56
C VAL A 144 -4.78 5.27 5.93
N LEU A 145 -3.85 4.38 5.62
CA LEU A 145 -2.42 4.62 5.86
C LEU A 145 -1.89 5.76 5.00
N GLU A 146 -2.34 5.87 3.75
CA GLU A 146 -2.02 6.98 2.85
C GLU A 146 -2.53 8.30 3.42
N GLU A 147 -3.81 8.38 3.82
CA GLU A 147 -4.38 9.57 4.48
C GLU A 147 -3.59 9.97 5.74
N LYS A 148 -3.24 9.00 6.60
CA LYS A 148 -2.39 9.25 7.77
C LYS A 148 -1.03 9.80 7.36
N LEU A 149 -0.39 9.21 6.35
CA LEU A 149 0.90 9.70 5.88
C LEU A 149 0.81 11.14 5.37
N GLU A 150 -0.22 11.47 4.61
CA GLU A 150 -0.49 12.84 4.14
C GLU A 150 -0.69 13.80 5.31
N GLU A 151 -1.46 13.44 6.33
CA GLU A 151 -1.70 14.30 7.50
C GLU A 151 -0.41 14.69 8.24
N ILE A 152 0.44 13.70 8.55
CA ILE A 152 1.67 13.96 9.31
C ILE A 152 2.74 14.66 8.46
N THR A 153 2.83 14.31 7.17
CA THR A 153 3.80 14.96 6.26
C THR A 153 3.38 16.39 5.95
N ALA A 154 2.09 16.66 5.77
CA ALA A 154 1.56 18.01 5.67
C ALA A 154 1.87 18.82 6.94
N TYR A 155 1.69 18.23 8.13
CA TYR A 155 2.06 18.90 9.38
C TYR A 155 3.55 19.27 9.41
N LEU A 156 4.45 18.32 9.13
CA LEU A 156 5.89 18.54 9.08
C LEU A 156 6.28 19.65 8.07
N ARG A 157 5.66 19.65 6.89
CA ARG A 157 5.91 20.66 5.85
C ARG A 157 5.35 22.03 6.18
N HIS A 158 4.28 22.11 6.97
CA HIS A 158 3.61 23.38 7.30
C HIS A 158 4.17 24.01 8.58
N GLN A 159 4.34 23.21 9.62
CA GLN A 159 4.77 23.69 10.93
C GLN A 159 6.29 23.83 11.03
N HIS A 160 7.01 22.86 10.44
CA HIS A 160 8.46 22.76 10.60
C HIS A 160 9.22 23.03 9.31
N MET A 161 8.54 23.27 8.19
CA MET A 161 9.16 23.34 6.87
C MET A 161 10.11 22.15 6.64
N TYR A 162 9.73 20.96 7.06
CA TYR A 162 10.55 19.75 6.99
C TYR A 162 9.99 18.78 5.95
N CYS A 163 10.89 18.15 5.19
CA CYS A 163 10.54 17.11 4.23
C CYS A 163 11.17 15.78 4.63
N ILE A 164 10.35 14.75 4.86
CA ILE A 164 10.82 13.43 5.29
C ILE A 164 11.64 12.71 4.21
N TRP A 165 11.37 12.99 2.94
CA TRP A 165 12.02 12.31 1.81
C TRP A 165 13.35 12.97 1.47
N CYS A 166 13.46 14.29 1.59
CA CYS A 166 14.75 14.99 1.48
C CYS A 166 15.63 14.80 2.73
N GLY A 167 15.01 14.55 3.90
CA GLY A 167 15.70 14.44 5.17
C GLY A 167 16.25 15.78 5.70
N CYS A 168 15.64 16.91 5.31
CA CYS A 168 16.11 18.24 5.69
C CYS A 168 14.97 19.20 6.06
N GLN A 169 15.33 20.17 6.90
CA GLN A 169 14.51 21.31 7.27
C GLN A 169 14.89 22.53 6.42
N TYR A 170 13.90 23.25 5.93
CA TYR A 170 14.06 24.44 5.09
C TYR A 170 13.86 25.71 5.91
N SER A 171 14.44 26.82 5.45
CA SER A 171 14.40 28.11 6.16
C SER A 171 13.04 28.80 6.01
N SER A 172 12.33 28.54 4.92
CA SER A 172 11.03 29.14 4.63
C SER A 172 10.13 28.20 3.82
N LYS A 173 8.83 28.52 3.77
CA LYS A 173 7.85 27.78 2.97
C LYS A 173 8.12 27.92 1.47
N ASP A 174 8.56 29.09 1.02
CA ASP A 174 8.92 29.33 -0.38
C ASP A 174 10.13 28.47 -0.79
N GLU A 175 11.16 28.40 0.06
CA GLU A 175 12.34 27.56 -0.19
C GLU A 175 11.94 26.08 -0.27
N LEU A 176 11.13 25.61 0.67
CA LEU A 176 10.55 24.26 0.66
C LEU A 176 9.81 23.98 -0.66
N ASN A 177 8.95 24.89 -1.12
CA ASN A 177 8.12 24.66 -2.31
C ASN A 177 8.90 24.72 -3.63
N THR A 178 10.01 25.46 -3.65
CA THR A 178 10.84 25.64 -4.86
C THR A 178 11.97 24.62 -4.96
N THR A 179 12.46 24.12 -3.82
CA THR A 179 13.62 23.21 -3.77
C THR A 179 13.21 21.75 -3.60
N CYS A 180 12.13 21.47 -2.88
CA CYS A 180 11.67 20.10 -2.66
C CYS A 180 10.98 19.55 -3.91
N PRO A 181 11.38 18.37 -4.43
CA PRO A 181 10.77 17.76 -5.63
C PRO A 181 9.25 17.57 -5.56
N GLY A 182 8.72 17.29 -4.37
CA GLY A 182 7.29 17.20 -4.11
C GLY A 182 6.99 16.80 -2.68
N ASP A 183 5.72 16.52 -2.40
CA ASP A 183 5.18 16.18 -1.08
C ASP A 183 4.74 14.71 -0.96
N THR A 184 5.08 13.87 -1.95
CA THR A 184 4.86 12.43 -1.92
C THR A 184 6.17 11.72 -2.18
N ARG A 185 6.29 10.48 -1.71
CA ARG A 185 7.48 9.65 -1.93
C ARG A 185 7.86 9.54 -3.42
N GLN A 186 6.86 9.42 -4.30
CA GLN A 186 7.08 9.21 -5.73
C GLN A 186 7.86 10.37 -6.37
N HIS A 187 7.72 11.59 -5.86
CA HIS A 187 8.49 12.74 -6.34
C HIS A 187 9.99 12.67 -5.99
N HIS A 188 10.40 11.78 -5.08
CA HIS A 188 11.78 11.64 -4.61
C HIS A 188 12.41 10.29 -4.98
N ASP A 189 11.64 9.39 -5.58
CA ASP A 189 12.12 8.07 -6.03
C ASP A 189 12.84 8.16 -7.41
N ASP A 190 13.04 9.36 -7.96
CA ASP A 190 13.73 9.58 -9.23
C ASP A 190 15.25 9.30 -9.11
N LEU A 191 15.63 8.10 -9.57
CA LEU A 191 16.96 7.66 -10.05
C LEU A 191 18.06 7.38 -9.00
N GLN A 192 18.14 6.11 -8.59
CA GLN A 192 19.44 5.42 -8.57
C GLN A 192 19.49 4.48 -9.79
N ASP A 193 19.90 5.05 -10.94
CA ASP A 193 20.52 4.32 -12.06
C ASP A 193 22.01 4.70 -12.08
#